data_AF-A0A7J4SUR9-F1
#
_entry.id   AF-A0A7J4SUR9-F1
#
_cell.length_a   1.000
_cell.length_b   1.000
_cell.length_c   1.000
_cell.angle_alpha   90.00
_cell.angle_beta   90.00
_cell.angle_gamma   90.00
#
_symmetry.space_group_name_H-M   'P 1'
#
loop_
_entity.id
_entity.type
_entity.pdbx_description
1 polymer ?
#
loop_
_entity_poly.entity_id
_entity_poly.type
_entity_poly.pdbx_seq_one_letter_code
_entity_poly.pdbx_strand_id
1 'polypeptide(L)'
;ITSKARDASGALVEKSFGKVNTAILMAKIGARGSLLNAVQMSAMLGQQAVRGKRLKRGYRKRLLPHFKRGVIGGMERGFITGSFKTGLKPYEYFQHSMGGRESLVNTAIRTA
;
A
#
# COMPACT_ATOMS: atom_id res chain seq x y z
N ILE A 1 -2.57 8.15 11.77
CA ILE A 1 -3.58 7.06 11.89
C ILE A 1 -3.28 5.92 10.92
N THR A 2 -3.17 6.20 9.61
CA THR A 2 -2.91 5.16 8.59
C THR A 2 -1.59 4.40 8.77
N SER A 3 -0.51 5.06 9.20
CA SER A 3 0.74 4.35 9.55
C SER A 3 0.54 3.43 10.75
N LYS A 4 -0.04 3.94 11.84
CA LYS A 4 -0.32 3.16 13.05
C LYS A 4 -1.12 1.87 12.75
N ALA A 5 -2.11 1.95 11.87
CA ALA A 5 -2.91 0.78 11.46
C ALA A 5 -2.06 -0.27 10.71
N ARG A 6 -1.16 0.17 9.84
CA ARG A 6 -0.22 -0.71 9.15
C ARG A 6 0.76 -1.35 10.12
N ASP A 7 1.32 -0.57 11.05
CA ASP A 7 2.34 -1.04 11.99
C ASP A 7 1.72 -2.04 13.00
N ALA A 8 0.49 -1.79 13.45
CA ALA A 8 -0.29 -2.75 14.25
C ALA A 8 -0.58 -4.05 13.48
N SER A 9 -0.90 -3.96 12.18
CA SER A 9 -1.08 -5.13 11.33
C SER A 9 0.24 -5.91 11.16
N GLY A 10 1.37 -5.21 11.11
CA GLY A 10 2.72 -5.81 11.12
C GLY A 10 2.98 -6.70 12.32
N ALA A 11 2.73 -6.18 13.52
CA ALA A 11 2.88 -6.96 14.75
C ALA A 11 1.97 -8.20 14.76
N LEU A 12 0.75 -8.09 14.22
CA LEU A 12 -0.21 -9.19 14.18
C LEU A 12 0.19 -10.28 13.18
N VAL A 13 0.69 -9.90 11.99
CA VAL A 13 1.24 -10.82 10.98
C VAL A 13 2.46 -11.53 11.52
N GLU A 14 3.37 -10.82 12.19
CA GLU A 14 4.56 -11.41 12.78
C GLU A 14 4.21 -12.42 13.89
N LYS A 15 3.28 -12.06 14.79
CA LYS A 15 2.81 -12.96 15.85
C LYS A 15 2.14 -14.21 15.28
N SER A 16 1.38 -14.08 14.20
CA SER A 16 0.60 -15.19 13.63
C SER A 16 1.44 -16.15 12.79
N PHE A 17 2.38 -15.64 11.98
CA PHE A 17 3.12 -16.43 10.99
C PHE A 17 4.62 -16.61 11.30
N GLY A 18 5.15 -15.90 12.31
CA GLY A 18 6.60 -15.72 12.48
C GLY A 18 7.43 -16.92 12.92
N LYS A 19 6.82 -18.06 13.28
CA LYS A 19 7.56 -19.26 13.72
C LYS A 19 7.85 -20.27 12.61
N VAL A 20 7.08 -20.26 11.52
CA VAL A 20 7.16 -21.32 10.47
C VAL A 20 7.20 -20.74 9.05
N ASN A 21 6.75 -19.49 8.85
CA ASN A 21 6.69 -18.92 7.51
C ASN A 21 8.08 -18.51 6.99
N THR A 22 8.54 -19.18 5.93
CA THR A 22 9.82 -18.92 5.27
C THR A 22 9.94 -17.48 4.76
N ALA A 23 8.84 -16.83 4.34
CA ALA A 23 8.86 -15.44 3.91
C ALA A 23 9.20 -14.47 5.05
N ILE A 24 8.71 -14.74 6.27
CA ILE A 24 9.04 -13.93 7.45
C ILE A 24 10.45 -14.25 7.94
N LEU A 25 10.87 -15.52 7.87
CA LEU A 25 12.24 -15.90 8.20
C LEU A 25 13.26 -15.18 7.30
N MET A 26 13.05 -15.18 5.97
CA MET A 26 13.89 -14.46 5.01
C MET A 26 13.95 -12.96 5.29
N ALA A 27 12.83 -12.36 5.68
CA ALA A 27 12.77 -10.96 6.07
C ALA A 27 13.51 -10.69 7.40
N LYS A 28 13.44 -11.61 8.38
CA LYS A 28 14.12 -11.48 9.68
C LYS A 28 15.64 -11.61 9.57
N ILE A 29 16.13 -12.54 8.76
CA ILE A 29 17.57 -12.73 8.54
C ILE A 29 18.16 -11.71 7.56
N GLY A 30 17.34 -10.81 6.99
CA GLY A 30 17.77 -9.78 6.04
C GLY A 30 18.16 -10.31 4.65
N ALA A 31 17.87 -11.57 4.34
CA ALA A 31 18.25 -12.16 3.06
C ALA A 31 17.43 -11.59 1.91
N ARG A 32 16.09 -11.57 2.04
CA ARG A 32 15.21 -11.05 0.98
C ARG A 32 13.84 -10.67 1.52
N GLY A 33 13.36 -9.52 1.07
CA GLY A 33 12.07 -8.97 1.48
C GLY A 33 12.12 -8.36 2.88
N SER A 34 10.99 -7.78 3.30
CA SER A 34 10.83 -7.14 4.59
C SER A 34 9.53 -7.58 5.25
N LEU A 35 9.39 -7.34 6.57
CA LEU A 35 8.13 -7.58 7.27
C LEU A 35 6.97 -6.82 6.59
N LEU A 36 7.25 -5.64 6.02
CA LEU A 36 6.26 -4.88 5.25
C LEU A 36 5.76 -5.64 4.02
N ASN A 37 6.61 -6.39 3.31
CA ASN A 37 6.17 -7.24 2.20
C ASN A 37 5.21 -8.34 2.70
N ALA A 38 5.51 -8.97 3.85
CA ALA A 38 4.63 -9.97 4.44
C ALA A 38 3.26 -9.39 4.83
N VAL A 39 3.24 -8.17 5.37
CA VAL A 39 2.00 -7.43 5.69
C VAL A 39 1.20 -7.11 4.43
N GLN A 40 1.86 -6.65 3.37
CA GLN A 40 1.22 -6.35 2.09
C GLN A 40 0.63 -7.58 1.41
N MET A 41 1.30 -8.73 1.54
CA MET A 41 0.78 -10.00 1.04
C MET A 41 -0.44 -10.49 1.81
N SER A 42 -0.43 -10.38 3.14
CA SER A 42 -1.40 -11.09 4.00
C SER A 42 -2.49 -10.21 4.63
N ALA A 43 -2.22 -8.93 4.91
CA ALA A 43 -3.10 -8.07 5.70
C ALA A 43 -3.62 -6.85 4.92
N MET A 44 -2.74 -5.91 4.52
CA MET A 44 -3.14 -4.70 3.79
C MET A 44 -1.98 -4.05 3.04
N LEU A 45 -2.26 -3.37 1.93
CA LEU A 45 -1.26 -2.53 1.24
C LEU A 45 -0.94 -1.22 1.95
N GLY A 46 -1.94 -0.60 2.57
CA GLY A 46 -1.80 0.65 3.30
C GLY A 46 -1.91 1.90 2.43
N GLN A 47 -1.38 3.02 2.93
CA GLN A 47 -1.54 4.34 2.31
C GLN A 47 -0.61 4.50 1.10
N GLN A 48 -1.20 4.72 -0.07
CA GLN A 48 -0.51 5.14 -1.29
C GLN A 48 -0.33 6.66 -1.32
N ALA A 49 0.82 7.11 -1.79
CA ALA A 49 1.14 8.51 -1.96
C ALA A 49 1.72 8.73 -3.35
N VAL A 50 1.47 9.91 -3.91
CA VAL A 50 2.10 10.37 -5.15
C VAL A 50 2.76 11.72 -4.88
N ARG A 51 4.04 11.85 -5.20
CA ARG A 51 4.89 13.03 -4.93
C ARG A 51 4.88 13.43 -3.45
N GLY A 52 5.01 12.44 -2.57
CA GLY A 52 5.02 12.64 -1.12
C GLY A 52 3.68 13.09 -0.52
N LYS A 53 2.61 13.17 -1.31
CA LYS A 53 1.29 13.61 -0.85
C LYS A 53 0.24 12.52 -1.06
N ARG A 54 -0.78 12.50 -0.21
CA ARG A 54 -1.96 11.62 -0.41
C ARG A 54 -2.62 11.94 -1.75
N LEU A 55 -3.19 10.93 -2.38
CA LEU A 55 -3.86 11.05 -3.68
C LEU A 55 -4.97 12.12 -3.63
N LYS A 56 -4.75 13.24 -4.32
CA LYS A 56 -5.69 14.38 -4.41
C LYS A 56 -5.96 14.80 -5.86
N ARG A 57 -5.03 14.51 -6.77
CA ARG A 57 -5.14 14.84 -8.20
C ARG A 57 -5.96 13.77 -8.92
N GLY A 58 -6.86 14.20 -9.79
CA GLY A 58 -7.81 13.35 -10.49
C GLY A 58 -8.93 14.23 -11.07
N TYR A 59 -10.17 13.87 -10.80
CA TYR A 59 -11.36 14.57 -11.25
C TYR A 59 -11.67 15.84 -10.41
N ARG A 60 -12.60 16.66 -10.90
CA ARG A 60 -13.01 17.91 -10.23
C ARG A 60 -13.53 17.64 -8.82
N LYS A 61 -12.76 18.05 -7.80
CA LYS A 61 -13.00 17.84 -6.35
C LYS A 61 -13.13 16.36 -5.92
N ARG A 62 -12.57 15.38 -6.65
CA ARG A 62 -12.59 13.95 -6.28
C ARG A 62 -11.49 13.15 -6.97
N LEU A 63 -11.03 12.04 -6.39
CA LEU A 63 -9.97 11.23 -7.01
C LEU A 63 -10.47 10.39 -8.20
N LEU A 64 -11.62 9.75 -8.05
CA LEU A 64 -12.27 8.89 -9.05
C LEU A 64 -13.74 9.27 -9.19
N PRO A 65 -14.40 8.98 -10.33
CA PRO A 65 -15.80 9.32 -10.54
C PRO A 65 -16.74 8.54 -9.60
N HIS A 66 -16.29 7.39 -9.10
CA HIS A 66 -16.99 6.55 -8.13
C HIS A 66 -17.11 7.18 -6.73
N PHE A 67 -16.28 8.19 -6.42
CA PHE A 67 -16.33 8.87 -5.13
C PHE A 67 -17.16 10.15 -5.19
N LYS A 68 -17.81 10.48 -4.07
CA LYS A 68 -18.50 11.76 -3.90
C LYS A 68 -17.50 12.92 -3.93
N ARG A 69 -17.95 14.07 -4.45
CA ARG A 69 -17.14 15.29 -4.50
C ARG A 69 -16.89 15.82 -3.09
N GLY A 70 -15.67 16.28 -2.82
CA GLY A 70 -15.28 16.91 -1.56
C GLY A 70 -14.90 15.96 -0.43
N VAL A 71 -15.02 14.64 -0.61
CA VAL A 71 -14.71 13.67 0.45
C VAL A 71 -13.19 13.52 0.65
N ILE A 72 -12.77 13.42 1.92
CA ILE A 72 -11.35 13.37 2.35
C ILE A 72 -11.04 12.08 3.12
N GLY A 73 -11.89 11.05 2.98
CA GLY A 73 -11.73 9.79 3.69
C GLY A 73 -10.47 9.01 3.29
N GLY A 74 -10.21 7.93 4.04
CA GLY A 74 -9.07 7.06 3.83
C GLY A 74 -9.02 6.51 2.40
N MET A 75 -10.10 5.82 2.02
CA MET A 75 -10.23 5.10 0.75
C MET A 75 -10.25 6.04 -0.46
N GLU A 76 -10.86 7.22 -0.33
CA GLU A 76 -10.93 8.22 -1.39
C GLU A 76 -9.58 8.87 -1.67
N ARG A 77 -8.64 8.78 -0.71
CA ARG A 77 -7.32 9.41 -0.75
C ARG A 77 -6.19 8.39 -0.74
N GLY A 78 -6.44 7.15 -1.14
CA GLY A 78 -5.37 6.17 -1.37
C GLY A 78 -5.06 5.22 -0.23
N PHE A 79 -5.91 5.10 0.79
CA PHE A 79 -5.73 4.08 1.81
C PHE A 79 -6.34 2.76 1.34
N ILE A 80 -5.48 1.79 1.06
CA ILE A 80 -5.88 0.48 0.54
C ILE A 80 -5.93 -0.52 1.67
N THR A 81 -7.11 -1.11 1.85
CA THR A 81 -7.38 -2.12 2.88
C THR A 81 -7.14 -3.54 2.38
N GLY A 82 -7.23 -3.77 1.06
CA GLY A 82 -6.95 -5.07 0.46
C GLY A 82 -5.48 -5.49 0.58
N SER A 83 -5.25 -6.80 0.55
CA SER A 83 -3.92 -7.41 0.49
C SER A 83 -3.74 -8.15 -0.84
N PHE A 84 -2.51 -8.54 -1.16
CA PHE A 84 -2.28 -9.30 -2.40
C PHE A 84 -2.91 -10.71 -2.35
N LYS A 85 -3.11 -11.28 -1.16
CA LYS A 85 -3.79 -12.57 -1.01
C LYS A 85 -5.30 -12.46 -1.27
N THR A 86 -5.95 -11.43 -0.75
CA THR A 86 -7.41 -11.27 -0.90
C THR A 86 -7.80 -10.61 -2.22
N GLY A 87 -6.85 -9.92 -2.85
CA GLY A 87 -7.09 -9.12 -4.04
C GLY A 87 -7.50 -7.69 -3.70
N LEU A 88 -7.45 -6.84 -4.72
CA LEU A 88 -7.75 -5.42 -4.61
C LEU A 88 -9.06 -5.10 -5.31
N LYS A 89 -9.85 -4.20 -4.72
CA LYS A 89 -11.01 -3.63 -5.44
C LYS A 89 -10.52 -2.82 -6.64
N PRO A 90 -11.32 -2.66 -7.71
CA PRO A 90 -10.88 -1.95 -8.92
C PRO A 90 -10.34 -0.54 -8.66
N TYR A 91 -10.98 0.21 -7.74
CA TYR A 91 -10.51 1.55 -7.35
C TYR A 91 -9.21 1.51 -6.52
N GLU A 92 -9.01 0.49 -5.68
CA GLU A 92 -7.78 0.30 -4.91
C GLU A 92 -6.63 -0.07 -5.83
N TYR A 93 -6.88 -0.95 -6.82
CA TYR A 93 -5.90 -1.32 -7.83
C TYR A 93 -5.42 -0.08 -8.60
N PHE A 94 -6.35 0.74 -9.09
CA PHE A 94 -5.99 1.97 -9.80
C PHE A 94 -5.17 2.94 -8.93
N GLN A 95 -5.56 3.10 -7.65
CA GLN A 95 -4.81 3.92 -6.69
C GLN A 95 -3.40 3.37 -6.42
N HIS A 96 -3.24 2.05 -6.38
CA HIS A 96 -1.95 1.38 -6.24
C HIS A 96 -1.06 1.57 -7.48
N SER A 97 -1.61 1.40 -8.67
CA SER A 97 -0.90 1.58 -9.94
C SER A 97 -0.38 3.01 -10.11
N MET A 98 -1.08 4.02 -9.59
CA MET A 98 -0.60 5.41 -9.59
C MET A 98 0.72 5.58 -8.81
N GLY A 99 0.83 4.96 -7.63
CA GLY A 99 2.07 4.96 -6.85
C GLY A 99 3.18 4.15 -7.52
N GLY A 100 2.82 2.98 -8.08
CA GLY A 100 3.77 2.14 -8.81
C GLY A 100 4.40 2.85 -10.02
N ARG A 101 3.60 3.58 -10.79
CA ARG A 101 4.08 4.37 -11.93
C ARG A 101 5.08 5.43 -11.52
N GLU A 102 4.84 6.15 -10.41
CA GLU A 102 5.80 7.15 -9.92
C GLU A 102 7.15 6.50 -9.57
N SER A 103 7.13 5.35 -8.92
CA SER A 103 8.36 4.63 -8.59
C SER A 103 9.15 4.26 -9.83
N LEU A 104 8.49 3.77 -10.89
CA LEU A 104 9.14 3.42 -12.15
C LEU A 104 9.74 4.64 -12.85
N VAL A 105 9.00 5.74 -12.90
CA VAL A 105 9.49 6.99 -13.50
C VAL A 105 10.70 7.54 -12.74
N ASN A 106 10.66 7.52 -11.40
CA ASN A 106 11.78 7.98 -10.58
C ASN A 106 13.04 7.11 -10.78
N THR A 107 12.87 5.80 -10.94
CA THR A 107 13.98 4.91 -11.28
C THR A 107 14.59 5.29 -12.62
N ALA A 108 13.76 5.47 -13.65
CA ALA A 108 14.23 5.84 -14.99
C ALA A 108 15.00 7.17 -15.03
N ILE A 109 14.55 8.16 -14.25
CA ILE A 109 15.22 9.47 -14.14
C ILE A 109 16.58 9.34 -13.45
N ARG A 110 16.71 8.47 -12.44
CA ARG A 110 17.98 8.28 -11.71
C ARG A 110 19.04 7.54 -12.52
N THR A 111 18.64 6.79 -13.53
CA THR A 111 19.54 6.03 -14.41
C THR A 111 19.97 6.80 -15.65
N ALA A 112 19.31 7.92 -15.98
CA ALA A 112 19.67 8.80 -17.07
C ALA A 112 20.70 9.84 -16.63
#